data_AF-A0A1F1L269-F1
#
_entry.id   AF-A0A1F1L269-F1
#
_cell.length_a   1.000
_cell.length_b   1.000
_cell.length_c   1.000
_cell.angle_alpha   90.00
_cell.angle_beta   90.00
_cell.angle_gamma   90.00
#
_symmetry.space_group_name_H-M   'P 1'
#
loop_
_entity.id
_entity.type
_entity.pdbx_description
1 polymer ?
#
loop_
_entity_poly.entity_id
_entity_poly.type
_entity_poly.pdbx_seq_one_letter_code
_entity_poly.pdbx_strand_id
1 'polypeptide(L)'
;MSKKKSTNKKRKKNTCEEDLYSKYDNSESQENLNNEKDQYENKEKSQNNDQYNNIDFGNMNEDDKYLLQLLYLQQFANFITLTSDSIFINSTSQGIQLLLEKISASNDKENNNNNENNSGINNTTNLQNNPDALALQAVYGFFTSRLISTYIAFETYNIRVKQKAEGTYKYSLQPSRDINISSILGILALCYALKASVAIVQRDNIQPILGI
;
A
#
# COMPACT_ATOMS: atom_id res chain seq x y z
N MET A 1 11.87 -38.62 -58.31
CA MET A 1 10.77 -39.05 -57.40
C MET A 1 11.37 -39.16 -56.00
N SER A 2 10.85 -38.64 -54.89
CA SER A 2 9.66 -37.86 -54.56
C SER A 2 9.97 -36.90 -53.39
N LYS A 3 9.15 -35.86 -53.23
CA LYS A 3 9.39 -34.58 -52.54
C LYS A 3 9.33 -34.65 -51.01
N LYS A 4 10.23 -33.92 -50.31
CA LYS A 4 10.09 -33.49 -48.91
C LYS A 4 9.08 -32.33 -48.83
N LYS A 5 8.01 -32.47 -48.00
CA LYS A 5 7.10 -31.37 -47.64
C LYS A 5 7.63 -30.67 -46.38
N SER A 6 7.98 -29.40 -46.53
CA SER A 6 8.23 -28.44 -45.45
C SER A 6 6.94 -27.65 -45.21
N THR A 7 6.47 -27.56 -43.97
CA THR A 7 5.33 -26.71 -43.57
C THR A 7 5.81 -25.53 -42.73
N ASN A 8 5.72 -24.35 -43.33
CA ASN A 8 5.85 -23.04 -42.71
C ASN A 8 4.72 -22.77 -41.71
N LYS A 9 5.05 -22.28 -40.51
CA LYS A 9 4.10 -21.50 -39.69
C LYS A 9 4.77 -20.23 -39.19
N LYS A 10 4.28 -19.10 -39.71
CA LYS A 10 4.79 -17.73 -39.49
C LYS A 10 4.66 -17.32 -38.02
N ARG A 11 5.74 -16.76 -37.47
CA ARG A 11 5.77 -15.93 -36.25
C ARG A 11 4.99 -14.64 -36.50
N LYS A 12 4.06 -14.28 -35.61
CA LYS A 12 3.52 -12.91 -35.50
C LYS A 12 4.30 -12.18 -34.40
N LYS A 13 4.86 -11.03 -34.78
CA LYS A 13 5.52 -10.03 -33.93
C LYS A 13 4.65 -8.79 -34.14
N ASN A 14 3.99 -8.28 -33.11
CA ASN A 14 3.29 -7.00 -33.19
C ASN A 14 4.05 -5.99 -32.35
N THR A 15 4.54 -4.99 -33.06
CA THR A 15 5.30 -3.82 -32.62
C THR A 15 4.34 -2.74 -32.15
N CYS A 16 4.70 -2.02 -31.09
CA CYS A 16 4.12 -0.76 -30.67
C CYS A 16 4.75 0.38 -31.47
N GLU A 17 3.96 1.32 -31.97
CA GLU A 17 4.32 2.69 -32.41
C GLU A 17 2.95 3.39 -32.55
N GLU A 18 2.56 4.26 -31.62
CA GLU A 18 2.78 5.72 -31.64
C GLU A 18 2.50 6.35 -33.01
N ASP A 19 1.42 7.14 -33.07
CA ASP A 19 1.33 8.31 -33.95
C ASP A 19 0.39 9.35 -33.31
N LEU A 20 1.01 10.30 -32.61
CA LEU A 20 0.52 11.64 -32.37
C LEU A 20 0.55 12.41 -33.70
N TYR A 21 -0.56 13.00 -34.15
CA TYR A 21 -0.71 14.45 -34.45
C TYR A 21 -1.99 14.80 -35.21
N SER A 22 -2.36 16.07 -35.07
CA SER A 22 -3.35 16.89 -35.81
C SER A 22 -4.74 16.96 -35.15
N LYS A 23 -5.37 18.11 -34.94
CA LYS A 23 -5.06 19.51 -35.31
C LYS A 23 -6.02 20.40 -34.50
N TYR A 24 -5.53 21.49 -33.92
CA TYR A 24 -6.38 22.59 -33.45
C TYR A 24 -6.77 23.48 -34.63
N ASP A 25 -8.04 23.90 -34.69
CA ASP A 25 -8.58 25.15 -35.27
C ASP A 25 -10.05 25.23 -34.82
N ASN A 26 -10.45 26.04 -33.83
CA ASN A 26 -10.73 27.49 -33.79
C ASN A 26 -12.19 27.90 -34.15
N SER A 27 -12.72 28.76 -33.26
CA SER A 27 -13.76 29.80 -33.38
C SER A 27 -15.27 29.47 -33.45
N GLU A 28 -15.99 30.19 -32.57
CA GLU A 28 -17.39 30.69 -32.66
C GLU A 28 -18.52 29.65 -32.56
N SER A 29 -19.64 29.85 -31.86
CA SER A 29 -20.21 30.95 -31.09
C SER A 29 -21.44 30.37 -30.38
N GLN A 30 -21.86 30.96 -29.25
CA GLN A 30 -23.06 30.59 -28.51
C GLN A 30 -24.30 30.59 -29.41
N GLU A 31 -25.10 29.51 -29.40
CA GLU A 31 -26.55 29.62 -29.59
C GLU A 31 -27.28 28.41 -28.99
N ASN A 32 -28.30 28.73 -28.19
CA ASN A 32 -29.42 27.88 -27.77
C ASN A 32 -29.18 26.82 -26.67
N LEU A 33 -28.96 27.33 -25.45
CA LEU A 33 -29.60 26.77 -24.26
C LEU A 33 -31.12 26.90 -24.40
N ASN A 34 -31.82 25.77 -24.55
CA ASN A 34 -33.08 25.42 -23.89
C ASN A 34 -33.86 24.44 -24.78
N ASN A 35 -33.97 23.20 -24.28
CA ASN A 35 -35.07 22.23 -24.43
C ASN A 35 -34.51 20.84 -24.66
N GLU A 36 -34.13 20.16 -23.57
CA GLU A 36 -34.24 18.70 -23.36
C GLU A 36 -33.58 18.30 -22.02
N LYS A 37 -33.81 19.07 -20.96
CA LYS A 37 -33.80 18.52 -19.60
C LYS A 37 -35.23 18.06 -19.37
N ASP A 38 -35.43 16.74 -19.24
CA ASP A 38 -36.50 16.11 -18.41
C ASP A 38 -36.74 14.62 -18.73
N GLN A 39 -35.86 13.90 -19.44
CA GLN A 39 -36.07 12.44 -19.62
C GLN A 39 -34.85 11.50 -19.43
N TYR A 40 -33.73 11.96 -18.86
CA TYR A 40 -32.55 11.08 -18.65
C TYR A 40 -32.03 11.00 -17.21
N GLU A 41 -32.82 11.33 -16.20
CA GLU A 41 -32.30 11.40 -14.81
C GLU A 41 -32.90 10.42 -13.79
N ASN A 42 -33.53 9.32 -14.22
CA ASN A 42 -34.11 8.37 -13.23
C ASN A 42 -34.16 6.89 -13.63
N LYS A 43 -33.07 6.34 -14.19
CA LYS A 43 -32.94 4.87 -14.34
C LYS A 43 -31.66 4.22 -13.80
N GLU A 44 -30.68 4.99 -13.31
CA GLU A 44 -29.42 4.42 -12.81
C GLU A 44 -29.27 4.39 -11.27
N LYS A 45 -30.26 4.87 -10.50
CA LYS A 45 -30.15 4.93 -9.03
C LYS A 45 -30.78 3.75 -8.25
N SER A 46 -31.28 2.71 -8.92
CA SER A 46 -31.97 1.60 -8.21
C SER A 46 -31.30 0.23 -8.31
N GLN A 47 -30.24 0.03 -9.11
CA GLN A 47 -29.67 -1.32 -9.28
C GLN A 47 -28.50 -1.66 -8.32
N ASN A 48 -27.94 -0.68 -7.62
CA ASN A 48 -26.79 -0.92 -6.73
C ASN A 48 -27.14 -1.18 -5.26
N ASN A 49 -28.37 -0.90 -4.82
CA ASN A 49 -28.77 -1.12 -3.42
C ASN A 49 -29.47 -2.45 -3.16
N ASP A 50 -30.05 -3.09 -4.18
CA ASP A 50 -30.84 -4.31 -3.97
C ASP A 50 -29.98 -5.59 -3.95
N GLN A 51 -28.72 -5.53 -4.38
CA GLN A 51 -27.84 -6.70 -4.48
C GLN A 51 -27.29 -7.15 -3.11
N TYR A 52 -27.18 -6.25 -2.12
CA TYR A 52 -26.71 -6.56 -0.77
C TYR A 52 -27.84 -6.88 0.23
N ASN A 53 -29.08 -6.50 -0.07
CA ASN A 53 -30.20 -6.60 0.87
C ASN A 53 -30.87 -7.99 0.91
N ASN A 54 -30.39 -8.96 0.11
CA ASN A 54 -30.95 -10.33 0.03
C ASN A 54 -29.92 -11.43 0.36
N ILE A 55 -28.83 -11.13 1.08
CA ILE A 55 -27.93 -12.19 1.56
C ILE A 55 -28.53 -12.80 2.83
N ASP A 56 -29.11 -13.99 2.71
CA ASP A 56 -29.57 -14.77 3.85
C ASP A 56 -28.38 -15.41 4.59
N PHE A 57 -27.82 -14.66 5.54
CA PHE A 57 -26.74 -15.12 6.41
C PHE A 57 -27.13 -16.35 7.26
N GLY A 58 -28.42 -16.63 7.42
CA GLY A 58 -28.91 -17.81 8.14
C GLY A 58 -28.57 -19.12 7.43
N ASN A 59 -28.46 -19.09 6.10
CA ASN A 59 -28.23 -20.26 5.24
C ASN A 59 -26.75 -20.48 4.83
N MET A 60 -25.81 -19.64 5.30
CA MET A 60 -24.39 -19.87 5.05
C MET A 60 -23.85 -21.05 5.87
N ASN A 61 -22.98 -21.87 5.25
CA ASN A 61 -22.19 -22.86 5.97
C ASN A 61 -21.28 -22.16 6.99
N GLU A 62 -21.02 -22.81 8.12
CA GLU A 62 -20.13 -22.30 9.18
C GLU A 62 -18.72 -21.98 8.67
N ASP A 63 -18.19 -22.77 7.74
CA ASP A 63 -16.89 -22.46 7.12
C ASP A 63 -16.93 -21.14 6.32
N ASP A 64 -18.03 -20.84 5.64
CA ASP A 64 -18.21 -19.60 4.87
C ASP A 64 -18.41 -18.39 5.79
N LYS A 65 -19.19 -18.55 6.87
CA LYS A 65 -19.33 -17.53 7.92
C LYS A 65 -17.97 -17.19 8.55
N TYR A 66 -17.17 -18.22 8.82
CA TYR A 66 -15.84 -18.03 9.40
C TYR A 66 -14.87 -17.39 8.39
N LEU A 67 -14.88 -17.80 7.13
CA LEU A 67 -14.14 -17.14 6.05
C LEU A 67 -14.51 -15.66 5.93
N LEU A 68 -15.79 -15.31 6.06
CA LEU A 68 -16.25 -13.92 6.06
C LEU A 68 -15.69 -13.13 7.25
N GLN A 69 -15.66 -13.72 8.45
CA GLN A 69 -15.01 -13.10 9.62
C GLN A 69 -13.52 -12.87 9.40
N LEU A 70 -12.81 -13.85 8.82
CA LEU A 70 -11.39 -13.70 8.46
C LEU A 70 -11.17 -12.58 7.43
N LEU A 71 -12.10 -12.37 6.49
CA LEU A 71 -12.05 -11.26 5.54
C LEU A 71 -12.21 -9.89 6.21
N TYR A 72 -13.13 -9.75 7.17
CA TYR A 72 -13.24 -8.51 7.97
C TYR A 72 -11.96 -8.24 8.76
N LEU A 73 -11.37 -9.29 9.35
CA LEU A 73 -10.10 -9.17 10.07
C LEU A 73 -8.94 -8.81 9.12
N GLN A 74 -8.92 -9.36 7.90
CA GLN A 74 -7.95 -8.99 6.86
C GLN A 74 -8.11 -7.52 6.46
N GLN A 75 -9.35 -7.05 6.29
CA GLN A 75 -9.63 -5.66 5.98
C GLN A 75 -9.10 -4.71 7.07
N PHE A 76 -9.30 -5.07 8.34
CA PHE A 76 -8.73 -4.32 9.47
C PHE A 76 -7.20 -4.30 9.44
N ALA A 77 -6.54 -5.44 9.19
CA ALA A 77 -5.08 -5.49 9.04
C ALA A 77 -4.56 -4.62 7.87
N ASN A 78 -5.30 -4.56 6.76
CA ASN A 78 -4.97 -3.68 5.64
C ASN A 78 -5.05 -2.20 6.04
N PHE A 79 -6.05 -1.79 6.82
CA PHE A 79 -6.16 -0.42 7.34
C PHE A 79 -5.02 -0.05 8.31
N ILE A 80 -4.58 -0.99 9.14
CA ILE A 80 -3.39 -0.77 10.00
C ILE A 80 -2.17 -0.52 9.12
N THR A 81 -1.97 -1.34 8.08
CA THR A 81 -0.83 -1.17 7.15
C THR A 81 -0.86 0.20 6.46
N LEU A 82 -2.01 0.61 5.91
CA LEU A 82 -2.17 1.93 5.26
C LEU A 82 -1.89 3.10 6.22
N THR A 83 -2.34 2.96 7.47
CA THR A 83 -2.10 3.97 8.50
C THR A 83 -0.61 4.02 8.86
N SER A 84 0.05 2.86 8.94
CA SER A 84 1.48 2.74 9.21
C SER A 84 2.32 3.35 8.09
N ASP A 85 1.95 3.10 6.83
CA ASP A 85 2.57 3.74 5.66
C ASP A 85 2.44 5.26 5.74
N SER A 86 1.25 5.76 6.09
CA SER A 86 1.01 7.21 6.24
C SER A 86 1.89 7.84 7.33
N ILE A 87 2.04 7.16 8.47
CA ILE A 87 2.95 7.59 9.55
C ILE A 87 4.40 7.56 9.06
N PHE A 88 4.81 6.54 8.32
CA PHE A 88 6.18 6.41 7.82
C PHE A 88 6.53 7.47 6.77
N ILE A 89 5.58 7.82 5.90
CA ILE A 89 5.71 8.94 4.96
C ILE A 89 5.90 10.26 5.73
N ASN A 90 5.12 10.49 6.79
CA ASN A 90 5.28 11.68 7.63
C ASN A 90 6.64 11.72 8.34
N SER A 91 7.08 10.59 8.89
CA SER A 91 8.44 10.43 9.45
C SER A 91 9.51 10.79 8.42
N THR A 92 9.38 10.31 7.19
CA THR A 92 10.31 10.61 6.09
C THR A 92 10.33 12.11 5.77
N SER A 93 9.16 12.75 5.70
CA SER A 93 9.04 14.20 5.48
C SER A 93 9.74 15.01 6.57
N GLN A 94 9.55 14.64 7.84
CA GLN A 94 10.24 15.26 8.98
C GLN A 94 11.75 15.02 8.94
N GLY A 95 12.17 13.82 8.53
CA GLY A 95 13.58 13.50 8.30
C GLY A 95 14.24 14.40 7.25
N ILE A 96 13.54 14.67 6.15
CA ILE A 96 14.01 15.59 5.09
C ILE A 96 14.16 17.01 5.64
N GLN A 97 13.14 17.53 6.35
CA GLN A 97 13.18 18.87 6.93
C GLN A 97 14.37 19.03 7.89
N LEU A 98 14.56 18.05 8.76
CA LEU A 98 15.66 18.04 9.72
C LEU A 98 17.04 18.06 9.04
N LEU A 99 17.19 17.33 7.93
CA LEU A 99 18.44 17.31 7.17
C LEU A 99 18.70 18.66 6.48
N LEU A 100 17.67 19.27 5.89
CA LEU A 100 17.76 20.60 5.26
C LEU A 100 18.10 21.72 6.26
N GLU A 101 17.54 21.66 7.46
CA GLU A 101 17.85 22.60 8.55
C GLU A 101 19.30 22.46 9.00
N LYS A 102 19.80 21.22 9.18
CA LYS A 102 21.21 20.95 9.52
C LYS A 102 22.17 21.54 8.47
N ILE A 103 21.85 21.40 7.18
CA ILE A 103 22.67 21.95 6.08
C ILE A 103 22.66 23.48 6.13
N SER A 104 21.48 24.10 6.24
CA SER A 104 21.35 25.57 6.27
C SER A 104 22.14 26.19 7.44
N ALA A 105 22.01 25.61 8.63
CA ALA A 105 22.73 26.06 9.83
C ALA A 105 24.26 25.88 9.72
N SER A 106 24.73 24.91 8.93
CA SER A 106 26.17 24.72 8.67
C SER A 106 26.72 25.82 7.76
N ASN A 107 25.97 26.18 6.71
CA ASN A 107 26.37 27.21 5.75
C ASN A 107 26.44 28.60 6.39
N ASP A 108 25.53 28.91 7.33
CA ASP A 108 25.54 30.18 8.07
C ASP A 108 26.74 30.32 9.02
N LYS A 109 27.26 29.20 9.53
CA LYS A 109 28.46 29.18 10.37
C LYS A 109 29.74 29.38 9.56
N GLU A 110 29.84 28.82 8.36
CA GLU A 110 31.00 29.03 7.48
C GLU A 110 31.09 30.47 6.96
N ASN A 111 29.94 31.12 6.72
CA ASN A 111 29.90 32.50 6.23
C ASN A 111 30.14 33.56 7.33
N ASN A 112 29.92 33.24 8.61
CA ASN A 112 30.07 34.15 9.75
C ASN A 112 31.34 33.87 10.58
N ASN A 113 32.52 33.87 9.95
CA ASN A 113 33.79 33.81 10.69
C ASN A 113 34.17 35.13 11.42
N ASN A 114 33.34 36.18 11.36
CA ASN A 114 33.62 37.49 11.98
C ASN A 114 32.40 38.09 12.70
N ASN A 115 31.91 37.47 13.78
CA ASN A 115 31.33 38.25 14.89
C ASN A 115 31.10 37.37 16.13
N GLU A 116 31.87 37.62 17.18
CA GLU A 116 31.73 37.01 18.52
C GLU A 116 30.52 37.55 19.31
N ASN A 117 29.35 37.66 18.67
CA ASN A 117 28.10 37.94 19.36
C ASN A 117 27.22 36.69 19.31
N ASN A 118 27.65 35.68 20.05
CA ASN A 118 27.00 34.40 20.21
C ASN A 118 25.75 34.56 21.11
N SER A 119 24.69 35.18 20.58
CA SER A 119 23.35 35.02 21.12
C SER A 119 22.70 33.91 20.33
N GLY A 120 22.61 32.74 20.97
CA GLY A 120 22.15 31.48 20.40
C GLY A 120 21.03 31.65 19.39
N ILE A 121 21.27 31.12 18.20
CA ILE A 121 20.19 30.72 17.29
C ILE A 121 19.49 29.56 17.99
N ASN A 122 18.65 29.93 18.95
CA ASN A 122 17.58 29.14 19.52
C ASN A 122 16.42 29.13 18.52
N ASN A 123 16.68 28.96 17.22
CA ASN A 123 15.66 28.60 16.25
C ASN A 123 15.35 27.09 16.36
N THR A 124 15.29 26.59 17.60
CA THR A 124 14.73 25.28 17.95
C THR A 124 13.21 25.36 18.06
N THR A 125 12.59 26.50 17.70
CA THR A 125 11.14 26.63 17.57
C THR A 125 10.66 25.86 16.35
N ASN A 126 10.61 24.53 16.49
CA ASN A 126 9.79 23.52 15.80
C ASN A 126 10.46 22.14 15.66
N LEU A 127 11.46 21.82 16.48
CA LEU A 127 11.87 20.41 16.67
C LEU A 127 10.84 19.65 17.55
N GLN A 128 9.55 19.86 17.31
CA GLN A 128 8.44 19.11 17.89
C GLN A 128 8.33 17.70 17.26
N ASN A 129 9.12 17.46 16.22
CA ASN A 129 9.00 16.35 15.30
C ASN A 129 10.21 15.43 15.49
N ASN A 130 10.01 14.30 16.18
CA ASN A 130 10.98 13.23 16.27
C ASN A 130 10.69 12.21 15.15
N PRO A 131 11.33 12.33 13.97
CA PRO A 131 11.06 11.45 12.84
C PRO A 131 11.31 9.98 13.21
N ASP A 132 12.26 9.71 14.10
CA ASP A 132 12.68 8.36 14.47
C ASP A 132 11.62 7.68 15.33
N ALA A 133 11.01 8.43 16.24
CA ALA A 133 9.86 7.96 17.02
C ALA A 133 8.66 7.62 16.14
N LEU A 134 8.38 8.43 15.12
CA LEU A 134 7.30 8.15 14.16
C LEU A 134 7.62 6.95 13.27
N ALA A 135 8.85 6.81 12.80
CA ALA A 135 9.27 5.62 12.05
C ALA A 135 9.09 4.36 12.90
N LEU A 136 9.52 4.38 14.16
CA LEU A 136 9.32 3.28 15.09
C LEU A 136 7.82 2.97 15.30
N GLN A 137 6.97 3.99 15.41
CA GLN A 137 5.51 3.81 15.51
C GLN A 137 4.93 3.10 14.27
N ALA A 138 5.38 3.46 13.07
CA ALA A 138 4.99 2.76 11.85
C ALA A 138 5.46 1.29 11.85
N VAL A 139 6.69 1.01 12.32
CA VAL A 139 7.20 -0.36 12.42
C VAL A 139 6.35 -1.23 13.34
N TYR A 140 5.87 -0.69 14.47
CA TYR A 140 4.92 -1.40 15.34
C TYR A 140 3.61 -1.72 14.62
N GLY A 141 3.11 -0.79 13.79
CA GLY A 141 1.91 -1.01 12.99
C GLY A 141 2.10 -2.10 11.92
N PHE A 142 3.21 -2.08 11.18
CA PHE A 142 3.57 -3.14 10.24
C PHE A 142 3.72 -4.51 10.92
N PHE A 143 4.34 -4.55 12.10
CA PHE A 143 4.45 -5.78 12.88
C PHE A 143 3.08 -6.32 13.29
N THR A 144 2.21 -5.44 13.80
CA THR A 144 0.86 -5.80 14.24
C THR A 144 0.01 -6.31 13.08
N SER A 145 -0.01 -5.60 11.94
CA SER A 145 -0.78 -6.05 10.78
C SER A 145 -0.26 -7.38 10.23
N ARG A 146 1.06 -7.60 10.25
CA ARG A 146 1.66 -8.87 9.85
C ARG A 146 1.26 -10.02 10.75
N LEU A 147 1.17 -9.84 12.07
CA LEU A 147 0.69 -10.89 12.98
C LEU A 147 -0.75 -11.29 12.65
N ILE A 148 -1.62 -10.30 12.41
CA ILE A 148 -3.03 -10.54 12.05
C ILE A 148 -3.12 -11.28 10.71
N SER A 149 -2.43 -10.81 9.67
CA SER A 149 -2.42 -11.50 8.37
C SER A 149 -1.81 -12.90 8.43
N THR A 150 -0.83 -13.12 9.33
CA THR A 150 -0.26 -14.45 9.55
C THR A 150 -1.29 -15.40 10.15
N TYR A 151 -2.01 -14.96 11.18
CA TYR A 151 -3.12 -15.73 11.77
C TYR A 151 -4.15 -16.12 10.69
N ILE A 152 -4.58 -15.15 9.87
CA ILE A 152 -5.55 -15.38 8.79
C ILE A 152 -5.04 -16.42 7.78
N ALA A 153 -3.75 -16.37 7.43
CA ALA A 153 -3.15 -17.32 6.49
C ALA A 153 -3.19 -18.76 7.03
N PHE A 154 -2.86 -18.96 8.31
CA PHE A 154 -2.93 -20.27 8.95
C PHE A 154 -4.37 -20.79 9.06
N GLU A 155 -5.32 -19.95 9.48
CA GLU A 155 -6.72 -20.36 9.57
C GLU A 155 -7.30 -20.72 8.20
N THR A 156 -6.98 -19.91 7.18
CA THR A 156 -7.37 -20.22 5.81
C THR A 156 -6.81 -21.57 5.36
N TYR A 157 -5.53 -21.86 5.66
CA TYR A 157 -4.93 -23.16 5.37
C TYR A 157 -5.68 -24.31 6.06
N ASN A 158 -6.01 -24.17 7.35
CA ASN A 158 -6.73 -25.19 8.12
C ASN A 158 -8.10 -25.50 7.52
N ILE A 159 -8.85 -24.46 7.14
CA ILE A 159 -10.14 -24.61 6.44
C ILE A 159 -9.95 -25.39 5.14
N ARG A 160 -8.94 -25.04 4.32
CA ARG A 160 -8.69 -25.74 3.05
C ARG A 160 -8.24 -27.19 3.25
N VAL A 161 -7.50 -27.50 4.31
CA VAL A 161 -7.14 -28.88 4.66
C VAL A 161 -8.39 -29.71 4.96
N LYS A 162 -9.30 -29.19 5.80
CA LYS A 162 -10.58 -29.83 6.13
C LYS A 162 -11.42 -30.06 4.87
N GLN A 163 -11.66 -29.01 4.08
CA GLN A 163 -12.42 -29.10 2.83
C GLN A 163 -11.80 -30.07 1.82
N LYS A 164 -10.48 -30.20 1.80
CA LYS A 164 -9.79 -31.15 0.92
C LYS A 164 -9.98 -32.60 1.38
N ALA A 165 -9.97 -32.85 2.68
CA ALA A 165 -10.27 -34.17 3.25
C ALA A 165 -11.73 -34.59 2.99
N GLU A 166 -12.65 -33.62 3.00
CA GLU A 166 -14.07 -33.80 2.69
C GLU A 166 -14.37 -33.89 1.18
N GLY A 167 -13.39 -33.63 0.32
CA GLY A 167 -13.54 -33.66 -1.14
C GLY A 167 -14.21 -32.42 -1.74
N THR A 168 -14.54 -31.41 -0.93
CA THR A 168 -15.15 -30.14 -1.36
C THR A 168 -14.12 -29.16 -1.94
N TYR A 169 -12.84 -29.33 -1.64
CA TYR A 169 -11.73 -28.56 -2.20
C TYR A 169 -10.79 -29.40 -3.07
N LYS A 170 -10.74 -29.10 -4.37
CA LYS A 170 -10.01 -29.91 -5.37
C LYS A 170 -8.60 -29.38 -5.69
N TYR A 171 -8.26 -28.18 -5.25
CA TYR A 171 -7.02 -27.51 -5.63
C TYR A 171 -5.82 -27.92 -4.76
N SER A 172 -4.62 -27.58 -5.21
CA SER A 172 -3.39 -27.79 -4.43
C SER A 172 -3.40 -26.92 -3.16
N LEU A 173 -2.88 -27.47 -2.06
CA LEU A 173 -2.65 -26.72 -0.82
C LEU A 173 -1.30 -25.99 -0.82
N GLN A 174 -0.47 -26.21 -1.86
CA GLN A 174 0.86 -25.59 -1.94
C GLN A 174 0.82 -24.05 -1.84
N PRO A 175 -0.08 -23.33 -2.54
CA PRO A 175 -0.14 -21.88 -2.43
C PRO A 175 -0.40 -21.40 -1.00
N SER A 176 -1.29 -22.06 -0.26
CA SER A 176 -1.54 -21.72 1.15
C SER A 176 -0.33 -22.00 2.05
N ARG A 177 0.44 -23.06 1.77
CA ARG A 177 1.71 -23.30 2.48
C ARG A 177 2.75 -22.22 2.19
N ASP A 178 2.87 -21.81 0.92
CA ASP A 178 3.82 -20.76 0.52
C ASP A 178 3.46 -19.42 1.17
N ILE A 179 2.16 -19.10 1.28
CA ILE A 179 1.68 -17.92 2.03
C ILE A 179 2.08 -18.02 3.51
N ASN A 180 1.88 -19.17 4.16
CA ASN A 180 2.27 -19.34 5.57
C ASN A 180 3.79 -19.18 5.77
N ILE A 181 4.61 -19.73 4.86
CA ILE A 181 6.07 -19.56 4.90
C ILE A 181 6.44 -18.08 4.72
N SER A 182 5.85 -17.40 3.73
CA SER A 182 6.05 -15.97 3.50
C SER A 182 5.67 -15.13 4.73
N SER A 183 4.58 -15.48 5.41
CA SER A 183 4.15 -14.85 6.66
C SER A 183 5.16 -15.00 7.79
N ILE A 184 5.72 -16.20 7.99
CA ILE A 184 6.79 -16.44 8.98
C ILE A 184 8.04 -15.61 8.66
N LEU A 185 8.48 -15.63 7.40
CA LEU A 185 9.64 -14.84 6.96
C LEU A 185 9.40 -13.34 7.16
N GLY A 186 8.18 -12.87 6.90
CA GLY A 186 7.77 -11.48 7.14
C GLY A 186 7.85 -11.09 8.62
N ILE A 187 7.40 -11.96 9.54
CA ILE A 187 7.53 -11.71 10.98
C ILE A 187 9.01 -11.62 11.36
N LEU A 188 9.84 -12.56 10.89
CA LEU A 188 11.28 -12.55 11.19
C LEU A 188 11.95 -11.26 10.69
N ALA A 189 11.64 -10.82 9.48
CA ALA A 189 12.15 -9.56 8.94
C ALA A 189 11.75 -8.36 9.82
N LEU A 190 10.48 -8.30 10.24
CA LEU A 190 9.99 -7.21 11.09
C LEU A 190 10.57 -7.25 12.51
N CYS A 191 10.89 -8.43 13.07
CA CYS A 191 11.63 -8.53 14.33
C CYS A 191 12.99 -7.81 14.24
N TYR A 192 13.72 -8.00 13.13
CA TYR A 192 15.00 -7.30 12.91
C TYR A 192 14.80 -5.80 12.68
N ALA A 193 13.79 -5.41 11.89
CA ALA A 193 13.45 -4.00 11.66
C ALA A 193 13.10 -3.28 12.97
N LEU A 194 12.33 -3.93 13.84
CA LEU A 194 11.94 -3.39 15.15
C LEU A 194 13.15 -3.27 16.08
N LYS A 195 13.99 -4.30 16.17
CA LYS A 195 15.25 -4.24 16.93
C LYS A 195 16.15 -3.10 16.46
N ALA A 196 16.31 -2.93 15.15
CA ALA A 196 17.12 -1.86 14.57
C ALA A 196 16.52 -0.48 14.85
N SER A 197 15.20 -0.32 14.67
CA SER A 197 14.48 0.94 14.90
C SER A 197 14.60 1.40 16.35
N VAL A 198 14.35 0.50 17.32
CA VAL A 198 14.51 0.79 18.74
C VAL A 198 15.95 1.23 19.05
N ALA A 199 16.94 0.51 18.53
CA ALA A 199 18.34 0.84 18.75
C ALA A 199 18.77 2.16 18.10
N ILE A 200 18.11 2.62 17.04
CA ILE A 200 18.36 3.95 16.43
C ILE A 200 17.73 5.05 17.30
N VAL A 201 16.45 4.90 17.68
CA VAL A 201 15.74 5.87 18.52
C VAL A 201 16.46 6.09 19.85
N GLN A 202 17.03 5.04 20.45
CA GLN A 202 17.77 5.12 21.72
C GLN A 202 19.12 5.85 21.63
N ARG A 203 19.64 6.17 20.44
CA ARG A 203 20.94 6.86 20.31
C ARG A 203 20.86 8.34 20.68
N ASP A 204 19.66 8.90 20.89
CA ASP A 204 19.40 10.32 21.17
C ASP A 204 20.15 11.27 20.22
N ASN A 205 20.42 10.80 19.00
CA ASN A 205 21.03 11.57 17.93
C ASN A 205 20.01 11.60 16.80
N ILE A 206 19.19 12.65 16.76
CA ILE A 206 18.05 12.74 15.86
C ILE A 206 18.54 12.57 14.41
N GLN A 207 18.22 11.42 13.83
CA GLN A 207 18.66 11.00 12.51
C GLN A 207 17.59 10.10 11.87
N PRO A 208 17.01 10.50 10.73
CA PRO A 208 15.90 9.74 10.16
C PRO A 208 16.26 8.27 9.94
N ILE A 209 15.36 7.38 10.37
CA ILE A 209 15.46 5.95 10.08
C ILE A 209 15.24 5.72 8.58
N LEU A 210 16.17 5.03 7.92
CA LEU A 210 16.14 4.77 6.48
C LEU A 210 16.11 3.26 6.20
N GLY A 211 15.42 2.87 5.13
CA GLY A 211 15.49 1.50 4.57
C GLY A 211 14.67 0.44 5.31
N ILE A 212 13.53 0.85 5.92
CA ILE A 212 12.54 -0.05 6.51
C ILE A 212 11.40 -0.30 5.54
#